data_AF-A0A9X0YG56-F1
#
_entry.id   AF-A0A9X0YG56-F1
#
_cell.length_a   1.000
_cell.length_b   1.000
_cell.length_c   1.000
_cell.angle_alpha   90.00
_cell.angle_beta   90.00
_cell.angle_gamma   90.00
#
_symmetry.space_group_name_H-M   'P 1'
#
loop_
_entity.id
_entity.type
_entity.pdbx_description
1 polymer ?
#
loop_
_entity_poly.entity_id
_entity_poly.type
_entity_poly.pdbx_seq_one_letter_code
_entity_poly.pdbx_strand_id
1 'polypeptide(L)'
;FAGDDSRIDLESVDLTELFVKMRAAGEISQQALCAAFLAHPLLALVLEQEGEEEATDFILAALIEYRQWATDSDDEAAALAWIESPAFQADYVAASQALTNTQA
;
A
#
# COMPACT_ATOMS: atom_id res chain seq x y z
N PHE A 1 -6.00 30.96 -15.80
CA PHE A 1 -6.17 29.51 -15.90
C PHE A 1 -6.13 28.95 -14.49
N ALA A 2 -7.28 28.89 -13.82
CA ALA A 2 -7.38 28.06 -12.63
C ALA A 2 -7.59 26.66 -13.18
N GLY A 3 -6.49 25.91 -13.34
CA GLY A 3 -6.59 24.47 -13.51
C GLY A 3 -7.23 23.99 -12.22
N ASP A 4 -8.43 23.44 -12.34
CA ASP A 4 -8.88 22.47 -11.36
C ASP A 4 -7.87 21.34 -11.49
N ASP A 5 -6.81 21.39 -10.67
CA ASP A 5 -5.86 20.31 -10.60
C ASP A 5 -6.60 19.20 -9.88
N SER A 6 -7.38 18.42 -10.63
CA SER A 6 -8.17 17.29 -10.11
C SER A 6 -7.26 16.12 -9.65
N ARG A 7 -5.99 16.42 -9.39
CA ARG A 7 -4.98 15.54 -8.84
C ARG A 7 -5.33 15.19 -7.39
N ILE A 8 -5.05 13.95 -7.04
CA ILE A 8 -5.12 13.52 -5.65
C ILE A 8 -4.09 14.30 -4.85
N ASP A 9 -4.58 14.90 -3.76
CA ASP A 9 -3.71 15.38 -2.69
C ASP A 9 -3.27 14.16 -1.85
N LEU A 10 -2.12 13.59 -2.19
CA LEU A 10 -1.55 12.43 -1.51
C LEU A 10 -1.21 12.73 -0.05
N GLU A 11 -0.94 13.99 0.30
CA GLU A 11 -0.63 14.39 1.68
C GLU A 11 -1.89 14.45 2.56
N SER A 12 -3.08 14.63 1.95
CA SER A 12 -4.36 14.70 2.65
C SER A 12 -5.21 13.42 2.54
N VAL A 13 -4.74 12.38 1.85
CA VAL A 13 -5.53 11.16 1.65
C VAL A 13 -5.67 10.39 2.96
N ASP A 14 -6.91 10.07 3.35
CA ASP A 14 -7.14 9.23 4.54
C ASP A 14 -6.95 7.76 4.19
N LEU A 15 -5.90 7.15 4.76
CA LEU A 15 -5.59 5.72 4.57
C LEU A 15 -6.18 4.83 5.66
N THR A 16 -6.89 5.40 6.64
CA THR A 16 -7.42 4.66 7.79
C THR A 16 -8.29 3.48 7.36
N GLU A 17 -9.22 3.67 6.40
CA GLU A 17 -10.07 2.58 5.91
C GLU A 17 -9.27 1.48 5.20
N LEU A 18 -8.24 1.86 4.44
CA LEU A 18 -7.33 0.92 3.79
C LEU A 18 -6.57 0.11 4.85
N PHE A 19 -6.02 0.76 5.88
CA PHE A 19 -5.28 0.11 6.95
C PHE A 19 -6.14 -0.86 7.77
N VAL A 20 -7.40 -0.51 8.05
CA VAL A 20 -8.34 -1.42 8.70
C VAL A 20 -8.58 -2.67 7.84
N LYS A 21 -8.78 -2.51 6.52
CA LYS A 21 -8.94 -3.64 5.59
C LYS A 21 -7.69 -4.51 5.51
N MET A 22 -6.51 -3.88 5.41
CA MET A 22 -5.22 -4.57 5.40
C MET A 22 -5.00 -5.37 6.68
N ARG A 23 -5.32 -4.80 7.84
CA ARG A 23 -5.20 -5.48 9.13
C ARG A 23 -6.12 -6.69 9.22
N ALA A 24 -7.39 -6.55 8.84
CA ALA A 24 -8.34 -7.65 8.82
C ALA A 24 -7.90 -8.78 7.88
N ALA A 25 -7.37 -8.45 6.70
CA ALA A 25 -6.80 -9.44 5.79
C ALA A 25 -5.50 -10.08 6.35
N GLY A 26 -4.68 -9.29 7.06
CA GLY A 26 -3.45 -9.72 7.72
C GLY A 26 -3.66 -10.74 8.83
N GLU A 27 -4.86 -10.77 9.45
CA GLU A 27 -5.23 -11.84 10.39
C GLU A 27 -5.31 -13.21 9.72
N ILE A 28 -5.52 -13.26 8.40
CA ILE A 28 -5.50 -14.49 7.61
C ILE A 28 -4.06 -14.85 7.22
N SER A 29 -3.37 -13.92 6.56
CA SER A 29 -1.96 -14.06 6.18
C SER A 29 -1.36 -12.74 5.72
N GLN A 30 -0.02 -12.64 5.74
CA GLN A 30 0.69 -11.49 5.18
C GLN A 30 0.44 -11.33 3.67
N GLN A 31 0.34 -12.43 2.91
CA GLN A 31 -0.08 -12.38 1.50
C GLN A 31 -1.48 -11.77 1.33
N ALA A 32 -2.45 -12.10 2.21
CA ALA A 32 -3.80 -11.54 2.13
C ALA A 32 -3.82 -10.04 2.44
N LEU A 33 -2.99 -9.58 3.38
CA LEU A 33 -2.73 -8.15 3.62
C LEU A 33 -2.18 -7.47 2.37
N CYS A 34 -1.14 -8.03 1.75
CA CYS A 34 -0.56 -7.48 0.53
C CYS A 34 -1.60 -7.45 -0.61
N ALA A 35 -2.45 -8.47 -0.72
CA ALA A 35 -3.52 -8.50 -1.72
C ALA A 35 -4.58 -7.43 -1.48
N ALA A 36 -4.98 -7.19 -0.23
CA ALA A 36 -5.92 -6.12 0.12
C ALA A 36 -5.36 -4.73 -0.21
N PHE A 37 -4.05 -4.52 0.02
CA PHE A 37 -3.36 -3.29 -0.34
C PHE A 37 -3.27 -3.10 -1.86
N LEU A 38 -2.75 -4.10 -2.57
CA LEU A 38 -2.54 -4.08 -4.02
C LEU A 38 -3.85 -3.97 -4.82
N ALA A 39 -4.96 -4.49 -4.29
CA ALA A 39 -6.28 -4.38 -4.91
C ALA A 39 -6.95 -3.01 -4.69
N HIS A 40 -6.36 -2.13 -3.88
CA HIS A 40 -6.99 -0.85 -3.56
C HIS A 40 -6.97 0.10 -4.77
N PRO A 41 -8.11 0.70 -5.15
CA PRO A 41 -8.20 1.55 -6.35
C PRO A 41 -7.31 2.80 -6.28
N LEU A 42 -6.91 3.21 -5.07
CA LEU A 42 -6.00 4.33 -4.87
C LEU A 42 -4.68 4.10 -5.61
N LEU A 43 -4.09 2.90 -5.56
CA LEU A 43 -2.79 2.64 -6.21
C LEU A 43 -2.84 2.83 -7.73
N ALA A 44 -3.92 2.37 -8.36
CA ALA A 44 -4.14 2.59 -9.79
C ALA A 44 -4.30 4.08 -10.10
N LEU A 45 -4.96 4.84 -9.22
CA LEU A 45 -5.18 6.26 -9.39
C LEU A 45 -3.90 7.09 -9.20
N VAL A 46 -3.06 6.75 -8.21
CA VAL A 46 -1.73 7.37 -8.02
C VAL A 46 -0.85 7.10 -9.23
N LEU A 47 -0.82 5.86 -9.71
CA LEU A 47 -0.05 5.49 -10.91
C LEU A 47 -0.53 6.26 -12.16
N GLU A 48 -1.84 6.45 -12.31
CA GLU A 48 -2.42 7.18 -13.45
C GLU A 48 -2.12 8.68 -13.42
N GLN A 49 -2.15 9.30 -12.24
CA GLN A 49 -2.06 10.76 -12.10
C GLN A 49 -0.64 11.28 -11.88
N GLU A 50 0.16 10.54 -11.11
CA GLU A 50 1.48 10.96 -10.65
C GLU A 50 2.59 10.25 -11.41
N GLY A 51 2.42 8.96 -11.71
CA GLY A 51 3.38 8.16 -12.47
C GLY A 51 3.95 7.00 -11.67
N GLU A 52 4.89 6.27 -12.28
CA GLU A 52 5.47 5.05 -11.70
C GLU A 52 6.39 5.32 -10.50
N GLU A 53 7.19 6.40 -10.57
CA GLU A 53 8.12 6.79 -9.50
C GLU A 53 7.33 7.17 -8.24
N GLU A 54 6.40 8.10 -8.38
CA GLU A 54 5.54 8.59 -7.31
C GLU A 54 4.62 7.51 -6.74
N ALA A 55 4.10 6.60 -7.58
CA ALA A 55 3.34 5.46 -7.09
C ALA A 55 4.19 4.50 -6.27
N THR A 56 5.47 4.32 -6.62
CA THR A 56 6.40 3.48 -5.87
C THR A 56 6.72 4.09 -4.51
N ASP A 57 7.01 5.39 -4.48
CA ASP A 57 7.23 6.13 -3.23
C ASP A 57 5.97 6.10 -2.34
N PHE A 58 4.79 6.30 -2.93
CA PHE A 58 3.52 6.21 -2.21
C PHE A 58 3.29 4.81 -1.62
N ILE A 59 3.59 3.74 -2.38
CA ILE A 59 3.47 2.37 -1.88
C ILE A 59 4.36 2.15 -0.66
N LEU A 60 5.62 2.60 -0.72
CA LEU A 60 6.56 2.45 0.37
C LEU A 60 6.10 3.24 1.61
N ALA A 61 5.73 4.51 1.42
CA ALA A 61 5.24 5.37 2.50
C ALA A 61 3.98 4.80 3.16
N ALA A 62 2.99 4.36 2.38
CA ALA A 62 1.75 3.80 2.90
C ALA A 62 1.97 2.49 3.67
N LEU A 63 2.92 1.65 3.26
CA LEU A 63 3.26 0.42 3.98
C LEU A 63 4.01 0.70 5.29
N ILE A 64 4.87 1.72 5.31
CA ILE A 64 5.56 2.17 6.52
C ILE A 64 4.52 2.70 7.52
N GLU A 65 3.65 3.61 7.08
CA GLU A 65 2.60 4.20 7.91
C GLU A 65 1.63 3.13 8.42
N TYR A 66 1.19 2.20 7.56
CA TYR A 66 0.38 1.06 7.97
C TYR A 66 1.07 0.28 9.09
N ARG A 67 2.37 0.01 8.95
CA ARG A 67 3.11 -0.80 9.92
C ARG A 67 3.18 -0.09 11.26
N GLN A 68 3.47 1.21 11.27
CA GLN A 68 3.50 2.04 12.47
C GLN A 68 2.13 2.09 13.16
N TRP A 69 1.06 2.31 12.38
CA TRP A 69 -0.32 2.30 12.85
C TRP A 69 -0.75 0.95 13.42
N ALA A 70 -0.36 -0.16 12.78
CA ALA A 70 -0.76 -1.51 13.18
C ALA A 70 -0.05 -1.99 14.46
N THR A 71 1.18 -1.51 14.71
CA THR A 71 1.99 -1.90 15.88
C THR A 71 1.96 -0.88 17.01
N ASP A 72 1.27 0.26 16.84
CA ASP A 72 1.27 1.39 17.78
C ASP A 72 2.72 1.84 18.08
N SER A 73 3.54 1.96 17.02
CA SER A 73 4.97 2.27 17.13
C SER A 73 5.41 3.23 16.03
N ASP A 74 6.11 4.29 16.39
CA ASP A 74 6.73 5.25 15.45
C ASP A 74 8.10 4.79 14.91
N ASP A 75 8.42 3.49 14.98
CA ASP A 75 9.72 2.96 14.52
C ASP A 75 9.72 2.73 13.00
N GLU A 76 10.03 3.78 12.25
CA GLU A 76 10.19 3.75 10.80
C GLU A 76 11.25 2.75 10.34
N ALA A 77 12.38 2.63 11.05
CA ALA A 77 13.45 1.71 10.66
C ALA A 77 13.00 0.25 10.78
N ALA A 78 12.24 -0.09 11.82
CA ALA A 78 11.63 -1.41 11.98
C ALA A 78 10.56 -1.67 10.92
N ALA A 79 9.78 -0.65 10.54
CA ALA A 79 8.79 -0.75 9.47
C ALA A 79 9.45 -0.99 8.10
N LEU A 80 10.49 -0.23 7.79
CA LEU A 80 11.28 -0.40 6.57
C LEU A 80 11.93 -1.78 6.52
N ALA A 81 12.57 -2.22 7.61
CA ALA A 81 13.18 -3.55 7.69
C ALA A 81 12.16 -4.69 7.52
N TRP A 82 10.90 -4.48 7.92
CA TRP A 82 9.83 -5.44 7.67
C TRP A 82 9.46 -5.51 6.18
N ILE A 83 9.31 -4.36 5.51
CA ILE A 83 8.99 -4.27 4.08
C ILE A 83 10.13 -4.86 3.22
N GLU A 84 11.38 -4.56 3.58
CA GLU A 84 12.57 -5.08 2.91
C GLU A 84 12.85 -6.55 3.22
N SER A 85 12.11 -7.16 4.15
CA SER A 85 12.35 -8.55 4.52
C SER A 85 12.02 -9.51 3.37
N PRO A 86 12.79 -10.60 3.19
CA PRO A 86 12.52 -11.58 2.14
C PRO A 86 11.12 -12.21 2.25
N ALA A 87 10.60 -12.33 3.47
CA ALA A 87 9.26 -12.87 3.71
C ALA A 87 8.18 -11.93 3.16
N PHE A 88 8.28 -10.63 3.47
CA PHE A 88 7.34 -9.64 2.96
C PHE A 88 7.40 -9.52 1.45
N GLN A 89 8.60 -9.43 0.87
CA GLN A 89 8.75 -9.36 -0.59
C GLN A 89 8.17 -10.57 -1.30
N ALA A 90 8.35 -11.78 -0.76
CA ALA A 90 7.77 -13.00 -1.32
C ALA A 90 6.24 -12.98 -1.29
N ASP A 91 5.63 -12.59 -0.16
CA ASP A 91 4.18 -12.49 -0.02
C ASP A 91 3.58 -11.39 -0.88
N TYR A 92 4.27 -10.26 -1.01
CA TYR A 92 3.87 -9.15 -1.88
C TYR A 92 3.83 -9.57 -3.36
N VAL A 93 4.88 -10.26 -3.82
CA VAL A 93 4.95 -10.80 -5.19
C VAL A 93 3.87 -11.85 -5.41
N ALA A 94 3.66 -12.77 -4.45
CA ALA A 94 2.62 -13.79 -4.54
C ALA A 94 1.21 -13.16 -4.60
N ALA A 95 0.97 -12.10 -3.82
CA ALA A 95 -0.28 -11.34 -3.86
C ALA A 95 -0.50 -10.66 -5.21
N SER A 96 0.53 -9.98 -5.75
CA SER A 96 0.49 -9.34 -7.07
C SER A 96 0.17 -10.33 -8.20
N GLN A 97 0.81 -11.50 -8.18
CA GLN A 97 0.53 -12.58 -9.15
C GLN A 97 -0.90 -13.12 -9.02
N ALA A 98 -1.38 -13.32 -7.78
CA ALA A 98 -2.73 -13.82 -7.53
C ALA A 98 -3.83 -12.84 -8.01
N LEU A 99 -3.62 -11.54 -7.85
CA LEU A 99 -4.52 -10.49 -8.34
C LEU A 99 -4.55 -10.46 -9.87
N THR A 100 -3.38 -10.51 -10.51
CA THR A 100 -3.28 -10.57 -11.97
C THR A 100 -4.03 -11.78 -12.54
N ASN A 101 -3.93 -12.94 -11.89
CA ASN A 101 -4.66 -14.15 -12.30
C ASN A 101 -6.17 -14.10 -12.00
N THR A 102 -6.61 -13.30 -11.03
CA THR A 102 -8.03 -13.09 -10.71
C THR A 102 -8.72 -12.14 -11.68
N GLN A 103 -7.96 -11.25 -12.32
CA GLN A 103 -8.47 -10.25 -13.25
C GLN A 103 -8.37 -10.66 -14.73
N ALA A 104 -7.86 -11.87 -15.02
CA ALA A 104 -7.69 -12.43 -16.36
C ALA A 104 -8.86 -13.30 -16.84
#